data_AF-A0A7R9MJ59-F1
#
_entry.id   AF-A0A7R9MJ59-F1
#
_cell.length_a   1.000
_cell.length_b   1.000
_cell.length_c   1.000
_cell.angle_alpha   90.00
_cell.angle_beta   90.00
_cell.angle_gamma   90.00
#
_symmetry.space_group_name_H-M   'P 1'
#
loop_
_entity.id
_entity.type
_entity.pdbx_description
1 polymer ?
#
loop_
_entity_poly.entity_id
_entity_poly.type
_entity_poly.pdbx_seq_one_letter_code
_entity_poly.pdbx_strand_id
1 'polypeptide(L)'
;MTKSAKTSKTALKLKESVVRMKCLRTEEAAQQPYEEVSARLQSDLRNGLHWDEVDNRHKVYGYNELEVKAEEPLWRKYIDQALHPLITCGDHRFKNPLIILLLASALVS
;
A
#
# COMPACT_ATOMS: atom_id res chain seq x y z
N MET A 1 -9.12 -31.08 -38.06
CA MET A 1 -9.17 -31.02 -36.57
C MET A 1 -8.12 -30.01 -36.07
N THR A 2 -8.41 -28.70 -36.06
CA THR A 2 -7.38 -27.66 -35.75
C THR A 2 -7.92 -26.52 -34.87
N LYS A 3 -8.76 -26.84 -33.87
CA LYS A 3 -9.36 -25.82 -32.98
C LYS A 3 -8.61 -25.59 -31.66
N SER A 4 -7.59 -26.38 -31.32
CA SER A 4 -7.03 -26.38 -29.95
C SER A 4 -5.99 -25.26 -29.68
N ALA A 5 -5.14 -24.91 -30.65
CA ALA A 5 -4.05 -23.95 -30.43
C ALA A 5 -4.46 -22.46 -30.48
N LYS A 6 -5.66 -22.14 -30.98
CA LYS A 6 -6.15 -20.76 -31.10
C LYS A 6 -6.72 -20.25 -29.78
N THR A 7 -7.36 -21.13 -29.01
CA THR A 7 -8.03 -20.80 -27.74
C THR A 7 -7.07 -20.31 -26.66
N SER A 8 -5.89 -20.92 -26.52
CA SER A 8 -4.90 -20.50 -25.50
C SER A 8 -4.24 -19.16 -25.82
N LYS A 9 -3.95 -18.87 -27.10
CA LYS A 9 -3.37 -17.58 -27.50
C LYS A 9 -4.38 -16.43 -27.35
N THR A 10 -5.65 -16.67 -27.62
CA THR A 10 -6.72 -15.68 -27.41
C THR A 10 -6.98 -15.43 -25.92
N ALA A 11 -6.93 -16.46 -25.08
CA ALA A 11 -7.09 -16.34 -23.63
C ALA A 11 -5.92 -15.57 -22.98
N LEU A 12 -4.68 -15.79 -23.42
CA LEU A 12 -3.52 -15.00 -22.99
C LEU A 12 -3.64 -13.53 -23.41
N LYS A 13 -4.08 -13.28 -24.64
CA LYS A 13 -4.27 -11.91 -25.14
C LYS A 13 -5.39 -11.15 -24.42
N LEU A 14 -6.46 -11.86 -24.05
CA LEU A 14 -7.54 -11.31 -23.22
C LEU A 14 -7.05 -11.04 -21.79
N LYS A 15 -6.26 -11.95 -21.21
CA LYS A 15 -5.58 -11.72 -19.92
C LYS A 15 -4.67 -10.51 -19.96
N GLU A 16 -3.87 -10.33 -21.02
CA GLU A 16 -2.99 -9.17 -21.17
C GLU A 16 -3.75 -7.86 -21.38
N SER A 17 -4.89 -7.86 -22.07
CA SER A 17 -5.72 -6.65 -22.21
C SER A 17 -6.40 -6.24 -20.90
N VAL A 18 -6.79 -7.22 -20.10
CA VAL A 18 -7.45 -7.02 -18.79
C VAL A 18 -6.44 -6.56 -17.72
N VAL A 19 -5.18 -6.98 -17.80
CA VAL A 19 -4.13 -6.63 -16.83
C VAL A 19 -3.57 -5.21 -17.03
N ARG A 20 -3.91 -4.50 -18.11
CA ARG A 20 -3.40 -3.13 -18.36
C ARG A 20 -4.36 -2.03 -17.95
N MET A 21 -5.10 -2.19 -16.85
CA MET A 21 -5.69 -1.03 -16.22
C MET A 21 -4.57 -0.16 -15.66
N LYS A 22 -4.38 1.00 -16.28
CA LYS A 22 -3.29 1.91 -15.96
C LYS A 22 -3.63 2.60 -14.64
N CYS A 23 -2.91 2.26 -13.56
CA CYS A 23 -3.02 2.97 -12.29
C CYS A 23 -2.73 4.45 -12.52
N LEU A 24 -3.66 5.31 -12.10
CA LEU A 24 -3.46 6.75 -12.07
C LEU A 24 -3.02 7.18 -10.68
N ARG A 25 -2.07 8.11 -10.62
CA ARG A 25 -1.76 8.78 -9.35
C ARG A 25 -2.88 9.74 -8.98
N THR A 26 -3.11 9.90 -7.68
CA THR A 26 -4.16 10.78 -7.16
C THR A 26 -4.01 12.21 -7.68
N GLU A 27 -2.77 12.71 -7.75
CA GLU A 27 -2.44 14.05 -8.28
C GLU A 27 -2.83 14.22 -9.75
N GLU A 28 -2.64 13.19 -10.56
CA GLU A 28 -2.96 13.20 -11.98
C GLU A 28 -4.48 13.11 -12.20
N ALA A 29 -5.16 12.24 -11.44
CA ALA A 29 -6.60 12.08 -11.52
C ALA A 29 -7.35 13.35 -11.07
N ALA A 30 -6.83 14.06 -10.07
CA ALA A 30 -7.45 15.28 -9.54
C ALA A 30 -7.38 16.48 -10.51
N GLN A 31 -6.47 16.46 -11.49
CA GLN A 31 -6.29 17.52 -12.48
C GLN A 31 -7.09 17.30 -13.77
N GLN A 32 -7.65 16.10 -13.95
CA GLN A 32 -8.37 15.73 -15.17
C GLN A 32 -9.90 15.81 -14.97
N PRO A 33 -10.65 16.12 -16.03
CA PRO A 33 -12.11 16.03 -15.99
C PRO A 33 -12.55 14.58 -15.77
N TYR A 34 -13.71 14.41 -15.14
CA TYR A 34 -14.18 13.09 -14.70
C TYR A 34 -14.42 12.13 -15.88
N GLU A 35 -14.76 12.64 -17.06
CA GLU A 35 -14.90 11.86 -18.29
C GLU A 35 -13.57 11.22 -18.69
N GLU A 36 -12.47 11.98 -18.66
CA GLU A 36 -11.14 11.46 -18.98
C GLU A 36 -10.66 10.43 -17.95
N VAL A 37 -10.93 10.68 -16.67
CA VAL A 37 -10.60 9.75 -15.59
C VAL A 37 -11.36 8.43 -15.78
N SER A 38 -12.66 8.50 -16.10
CA SER A 38 -13.49 7.32 -16.34
C SER A 38 -13.04 6.51 -17.56
N ALA A 39 -12.63 7.19 -18.63
CA ALA A 39 -12.11 6.55 -19.83
C ALA A 39 -10.77 5.85 -19.58
N ARG A 40 -9.87 6.47 -18.81
CA ARG A 40 -8.57 5.87 -18.46
C ARG A 40 -8.70 4.71 -17.47
N LEU A 41 -9.64 4.78 -16.54
CA LEU A 41 -9.98 3.71 -15.61
C LEU A 41 -10.95 2.66 -16.19
N GLN A 42 -11.37 2.83 -17.44
CA GLN A 42 -12.29 1.93 -18.15
C GLN A 42 -13.57 1.64 -17.35
N SER A 43 -14.12 2.67 -16.70
CA SER A 43 -15.34 2.59 -15.90
C SER A 43 -16.49 3.26 -16.64
N ASP A 44 -17.68 2.66 -16.65
CA ASP A 44 -18.89 3.29 -17.21
C ASP A 44 -19.45 4.30 -16.18
N LEU A 45 -19.66 5.55 -16.63
CA LEU A 45 -20.21 6.63 -15.81
C LEU A 45 -21.68 6.41 -15.41
N ARG A 46 -22.42 5.63 -16.20
CA ARG A 46 -23.86 5.39 -15.97
C ARG A 46 -24.13 4.14 -15.17
N ASN A 47 -23.45 3.04 -15.54
CA ASN A 47 -23.73 1.72 -15.00
C ASN A 47 -22.62 1.22 -14.05
N GLY A 48 -21.52 1.95 -13.93
CA GLY A 48 -20.39 1.55 -13.09
C GLY A 48 -19.56 0.42 -13.70
N LEU A 49 -19.08 -0.48 -12.85
CA LEU A 49 -18.24 -1.62 -13.26
C LEU A 49 -19.05 -2.91 -13.23
N HIS A 50 -18.81 -3.78 -14.21
CA HIS A 50 -19.40 -5.11 -14.22
C HIS A 50 -18.79 -6.00 -13.14
N TRP A 51 -19.57 -6.93 -12.57
CA TRP A 51 -19.11 -7.83 -11.50
C TRP A 51 -17.84 -8.59 -11.85
N ASP A 52 -17.73 -9.09 -13.08
CA ASP A 52 -16.52 -9.79 -13.56
C ASP A 52 -15.28 -8.91 -13.53
N GLU A 53 -15.44 -7.63 -13.88
CA GLU A 53 -14.34 -6.65 -13.89
C GLU A 53 -13.96 -6.24 -12.46
N VAL A 54 -14.95 -6.13 -11.57
CA VAL A 54 -14.73 -5.87 -10.14
C VAL A 54 -13.93 -7.02 -9.53
N ASP A 55 -14.32 -8.28 -9.75
CA ASP A 55 -13.60 -9.46 -9.26
C ASP A 55 -12.17 -9.54 -9.82
N ASN A 56 -12.00 -9.19 -11.09
CA ASN A 56 -10.68 -9.12 -11.69
C ASN A 56 -9.80 -8.00 -11.06
N ARG A 57 -10.34 -6.79 -10.88
CA ARG A 57 -9.63 -5.69 -10.19
C ARG A 57 -9.29 -6.06 -8.75
N HIS A 58 -10.20 -6.74 -8.07
CA HIS A 58 -10.00 -7.21 -6.72
C HIS A 58 -8.81 -8.18 -6.62
N LYS A 59 -8.70 -9.12 -7.56
CA LYS A 59 -7.57 -10.06 -7.63
C LYS A 59 -6.23 -9.39 -7.93
N VAL A 60 -6.24 -8.25 -8.63
CA VAL A 60 -5.03 -7.51 -9.02
C VAL A 60 -4.59 -6.52 -7.94
N TYR A 61 -5.53 -5.79 -7.32
CA TYR A 61 -5.23 -4.66 -6.43
C TYR A 61 -5.51 -4.95 -4.95
N GLY A 62 -6.24 -6.02 -4.64
CA GLY A 62 -6.64 -6.36 -3.27
C GLY A 62 -7.79 -5.48 -2.75
N TYR A 63 -8.00 -5.55 -1.44
CA TYR A 63 -9.02 -4.76 -0.75
C TYR A 63 -8.55 -3.31 -0.56
N ASN A 64 -9.47 -2.35 -0.72
CA ASN A 64 -9.24 -0.96 -0.36
C ASN A 64 -9.37 -0.79 1.16
N GLU A 65 -8.42 -1.36 1.89
CA GLU A 65 -8.34 -1.24 3.33
C GLU A 65 -7.14 -0.37 3.72
N LEU A 66 -7.34 0.47 4.75
CA LEU A 66 -6.23 1.17 5.36
C LEU A 66 -5.41 0.13 6.11
N GLU A 67 -4.16 -0.05 5.71
CA GLU A 67 -3.24 -0.91 6.43
C GLU A 67 -3.04 -0.31 7.84
N VAL A 68 -3.71 -0.90 8.82
CA VAL A 68 -3.47 -0.59 10.23
C VAL A 68 -2.07 -1.11 10.52
N LYS A 69 -1.09 -0.20 10.55
CA LYS A 69 0.25 -0.53 11.01
C LYS A 69 0.09 -1.23 12.35
N ALA A 70 0.54 -2.49 12.40
CA ALA A 70 0.56 -3.25 13.63
C ALA A 70 1.21 -2.36 14.69
N GLU A 71 0.47 -2.06 15.76
CA GLU A 71 0.98 -1.18 16.79
C GLU A 71 2.27 -1.81 17.31
N GLU A 72 3.38 -1.10 17.14
CA GLU A 72 4.64 -1.59 17.67
C GLU A 72 4.45 -1.77 19.17
N PRO A 73 4.74 -2.97 19.69
CA PRO A 73 4.41 -3.27 21.06
C PRO A 73 5.17 -2.31 21.96
N LEU A 74 4.55 -1.87 23.05
CA LEU A 74 5.09 -0.80 23.91
C LEU A 74 6.52 -1.09 24.38
N TRP A 75 6.88 -2.36 24.58
CA TRP A 75 8.25 -2.77 24.93
C TRP A 75 9.27 -2.43 23.85
N ARG A 76 8.91 -2.50 22.56
CA ARG A 76 9.77 -2.01 21.46
C ARG A 76 9.99 -0.52 21.61
N LYS A 77 8.93 0.25 21.86
CA LYS A 77 9.06 1.68 22.15
C LYS A 77 10.00 1.92 23.32
N TYR A 78 9.86 1.18 24.45
CA TYR A 78 10.70 1.27 25.65
C TYR A 78 12.18 0.92 25.39
N ILE A 79 12.44 -0.18 24.67
CA ILE A 79 13.80 -0.61 24.31
C ILE A 79 14.44 0.41 23.36
N ASP A 80 13.68 0.95 22.40
CA ASP A 80 14.15 1.99 21.48
C ASP A 80 14.47 3.31 22.22
N GLN A 81 13.87 3.54 23.40
CA GLN A 81 14.26 4.65 24.30
C GLN A 81 15.55 4.42 25.06
N ALA A 82 15.89 3.17 25.34
CA ALA A 82 17.00 2.80 26.22
C ALA A 82 18.24 2.33 25.46
N LEU A 83 18.08 1.74 24.26
CA LEU A 83 19.11 0.99 23.56
C LEU A 83 19.58 1.65 22.25
N HIS A 84 18.95 2.74 21.79
CA HIS A 84 19.31 3.38 20.53
C HIS A 84 19.96 4.78 20.74
N PRO A 85 21.22 4.85 21.21
CA PRO A 85 22.06 5.97 20.86
C PRO A 85 22.49 5.80 19.39
N LEU A 86 22.28 6.85 18.61
CA LEU A 86 22.63 7.02 17.20
C LEU A 86 21.60 6.53 16.16
N ILE A 87 21.03 7.53 15.46
CA ILE A 87 20.44 7.45 14.11
C ILE A 87 18.95 7.08 14.06
N THR A 88 18.09 7.98 14.55
CA THR A 88 16.79 8.26 13.91
C THR A 88 16.46 9.74 14.10
N CYS A 89 16.64 10.54 13.04
CA CYS A 89 16.11 11.89 12.95
C CYS A 89 14.59 11.80 12.79
N GLY A 90 13.84 12.21 13.79
CA GLY A 90 12.38 12.21 13.78
C GLY A 90 11.82 12.35 15.19
N ASP A 91 11.69 13.60 15.63
CA ASP A 91 10.84 14.05 16.74
C ASP A 91 10.75 13.19 18.01
N HIS A 92 11.76 13.25 18.88
CA HIS A 92 11.55 12.98 20.31
C HIS A 92 12.55 13.77 21.18
N ARG A 93 12.30 15.07 21.33
CA ARG A 93 13.05 15.97 22.23
C ARG A 93 12.78 15.74 23.74
N PHE A 94 12.12 14.67 24.12
CA PHE A 94 11.85 14.34 25.52
C PHE A 94 12.07 12.86 25.81
N LYS A 95 13.27 12.54 26.30
CA LYS A 95 13.49 11.39 27.20
C LYS A 95 14.28 11.94 28.38
N ASN A 96 13.65 11.89 29.55
CA ASN A 96 14.17 12.47 30.79
C ASN A 96 15.64 12.09 31.01
N PRO A 97 16.59 13.04 30.95
CA PRO A 97 18.02 12.74 31.09
C PRO A 97 18.35 12.11 32.45
N LEU A 98 17.45 12.27 33.44
CA LEU A 98 17.55 11.70 34.78
C LEU A 98 17.44 10.16 34.80
N ILE A 99 16.63 9.55 33.93
CA ILE A 99 16.45 8.08 33.91
C ILE A 99 17.70 7.38 33.38
N ILE A 100 18.35 7.97 32.37
CA ILE A 100 19.61 7.45 31.81
C ILE A 100 20.74 7.60 32.84
N LEU A 101 20.80 8.75 33.53
CA LEU A 101 21.78 9.00 34.58
C LEU A 101 21.63 8.02 35.75
N LEU A 102 20.39 7.71 36.14
CA LEU A 102 20.08 6.76 37.21
C LEU A 102 20.49 5.33 36.85
N LEU A 103 20.18 4.89 35.61
CA LEU A 103 20.55 3.56 35.13
C LEU A 103 22.08 3.39 35.03
N ALA A 104 22.79 4.44 34.59
CA ALA A 104 24.24 4.43 34.52
C ALA A 104 24.90 4.37 35.92
N SER A 105 24.32 5.05 36.91
CA SER A 105 24.79 4.96 38.30
C SER A 105 24.60 3.57 38.90
N ALA A 106 23.54 2.86 38.53
CA ALA A 106 23.29 1.49 38.98
C ALA A 106 24.23 0.47 38.31
N LEU A 107 24.73 0.76 37.10
CA LEU A 107 25.67 -0.11 36.38
C LEU A 107 27.11 -0.02 36.91
N VAL A 108 27.49 1.12 37.50
CA VAL A 108 28.83 1.38 38.05
C VAL A 108 28.93 1.07 39.56
N SER A 109 27.82 0.67 40.20
CA SER A 109 27.78 0.29 41.62
C SER A 109 28.09 -1.18 41.86
#